data_AF-K2F920-F1
#
_entry.id   AF-K2F920-F1
#
_cell.length_a   1.000
_cell.length_b   1.000
_cell.length_c   1.000
_cell.angle_alpha   90.00
_cell.angle_beta   90.00
_cell.angle_gamma   90.00
#
_symmetry.space_group_name_H-M   'P 1'
#
loop_
_entity.id
_entity.type
_entity.pdbx_description
1 polymer ?
#
loop_
_entity_poly.entity_id
_entity_poly.type
_entity_poly.pdbx_seq_one_letter_code
_entity_poly.pdbx_strand_id
1 'polypeptide(L)'
;MFKLWSQTNQESKKFLTPNLNMRSLSDCDEKERKIILKNFINKGWFTDSNQKLYVHNAIREFSDANKANNFCPETLNHGGPHREYSTLNNCCMTCTHSDFWNIFLNKPKEISYELLSYYVNELDNSNYYQHRDKFKNCFNDISNQFALDILMVEDQFIPKQEEKIVNEIYEPVLSFLSDSKWKEVNVILADAFSEYRKNSPQGYSNSVTNTISAVQAFLQILNTGKTGKGNISPLIVEAQKKGLIDDDSFTKQIFDNIESIFAKERQETSIAHPKKGYATEQNARTILNLAMIFFQHCIQK
;
A
#
# COMPACT_ATOMS: atom_id res chain seq x y z
N MET A 1 16.05 -41.13 -12.27
CA MET A 1 15.45 -39.83 -11.90
C MET A 1 16.55 -38.95 -11.34
N PHE A 2 16.78 -37.76 -11.92
CA PHE A 2 17.81 -36.82 -11.46
C PHE A 2 17.40 -36.26 -10.10
N LYS A 3 18.25 -36.39 -9.07
CA LYS A 3 18.03 -35.78 -7.76
C LYS A 3 18.69 -34.41 -7.74
N LEU A 4 17.95 -33.39 -7.34
CA LEU A 4 18.50 -32.05 -7.13
C LEU A 4 19.51 -32.09 -5.98
N TRP A 5 20.54 -31.25 -6.05
CA TRP A 5 21.58 -31.14 -5.00
C TRP A 5 20.98 -30.93 -3.60
N SER A 6 19.92 -30.12 -3.51
CA SER A 6 19.18 -29.84 -2.27
C SER A 6 18.33 -31.00 -1.75
N GLN A 7 18.05 -32.01 -2.59
CA GLN A 7 17.40 -33.26 -2.18
C GLN A 7 18.41 -34.24 -1.57
N THR A 8 19.68 -34.16 -1.96
CA THR A 8 20.77 -34.96 -1.41
C THR A 8 21.52 -34.27 -0.27
N ASN A 9 21.36 -32.95 -0.12
CA ASN A 9 22.01 -32.16 0.91
C ASN A 9 20.98 -31.24 1.57
N GLN A 10 20.29 -31.74 2.61
CA GLN A 10 19.19 -31.01 3.26
C GLN A 10 19.65 -29.70 3.91
N GLU A 11 20.90 -29.62 4.38
CA GLU A 11 21.45 -28.38 4.94
C GLU A 11 21.62 -27.30 3.87
N SER A 12 21.93 -27.67 2.63
CA SER A 12 22.02 -26.73 1.51
C SER A 12 20.71 -25.97 1.27
N LYS A 13 19.54 -26.52 1.64
CA LYS A 13 18.26 -25.78 1.56
C LYS A 13 18.27 -24.53 2.44
N LYS A 14 18.92 -24.57 3.60
CA LYS A 14 19.05 -23.40 4.50
C LYS A 14 19.85 -22.27 3.86
N PHE A 15 20.81 -22.59 2.99
CA PHE A 15 21.60 -21.62 2.23
C PHE A 15 20.90 -21.14 0.95
N LEU A 16 19.99 -21.95 0.39
CA LEU A 16 19.20 -21.61 -0.80
C LEU A 16 17.97 -20.74 -0.48
N THR A 17 17.50 -20.75 0.76
CA THR A 17 16.59 -19.75 1.32
C THR A 17 17.41 -18.78 2.16
N PRO A 18 18.07 -17.77 1.56
CA PRO A 18 18.71 -16.75 2.36
C PRO A 18 17.63 -16.13 3.24
N ASN A 19 17.80 -16.24 4.56
CA ASN A 19 16.93 -15.62 5.53
C ASN A 19 17.26 -14.12 5.54
N LEU A 20 16.98 -13.47 4.41
CA LEU A 20 16.93 -12.02 4.35
C LEU A 20 15.73 -11.66 5.20
N ASN A 21 16.00 -11.15 6.42
CA ASN A 21 14.97 -10.43 7.15
C ASN A 21 14.35 -9.43 6.16
N MET A 22 13.01 -9.40 6.12
CA MET A 22 12.30 -8.44 5.28
C MET A 22 12.87 -7.05 5.54
N ARG A 23 13.26 -6.37 4.48
CA ARG A 23 13.93 -5.08 4.56
C ARG A 23 13.20 -4.03 3.77
N SER A 24 13.35 -2.78 4.20
CA SER A 24 12.79 -1.63 3.52
C SER A 24 13.57 -1.33 2.24
N LEU A 25 12.92 -0.75 1.22
CA LEU A 25 13.64 -0.20 0.07
C LEU A 25 14.65 0.89 0.50
N SER A 26 14.43 1.58 1.62
CA SER A 26 15.40 2.51 2.22
C SER A 26 16.65 1.82 2.77
N ASP A 27 16.60 0.52 3.04
CA ASP A 27 17.76 -0.27 3.48
C ASP A 27 18.59 -0.77 2.29
N CYS A 28 18.07 -0.63 1.06
CA CYS A 28 18.79 -0.96 -0.16
C CYS A 28 19.69 0.22 -0.55
N ASP A 29 20.98 -0.04 -0.72
CA ASP A 29 21.90 0.99 -1.22
C ASP A 29 21.60 1.36 -2.70
N GLU A 30 22.22 2.43 -3.20
CA GLU A 30 22.01 2.89 -4.57
C GLU A 30 22.33 1.80 -5.62
N LYS A 31 23.32 0.93 -5.35
CA LYS A 31 23.71 -0.15 -6.26
C LYS A 31 22.63 -1.23 -6.31
N GLU A 32 22.09 -1.64 -5.18
CA GLU A 32 20.96 -2.58 -5.10
C GLU A 32 19.72 -2.00 -5.77
N ARG A 33 19.39 -0.73 -5.52
CA ARG A 33 18.28 -0.03 -6.16
C ARG A 33 18.45 0.05 -7.68
N LYS A 34 19.67 0.26 -8.19
CA LYS A 34 19.97 0.16 -9.63
C LYS A 34 19.69 -1.24 -10.19
N ILE A 35 19.99 -2.29 -9.44
CA ILE A 35 19.69 -3.68 -9.84
C ILE A 35 18.17 -3.92 -9.84
N ILE A 36 17.45 -3.45 -8.82
CA ILE A 36 15.98 -3.52 -8.75
C ILE A 36 15.36 -2.83 -9.97
N LEU A 37 15.75 -1.59 -10.23
CA LEU A 37 15.27 -0.81 -11.38
C LEU A 37 15.60 -1.50 -12.72
N LYS A 38 16.80 -2.08 -12.84
CA LYS A 38 17.19 -2.84 -14.03
C LYS A 38 16.32 -4.09 -14.22
N ASN A 39 15.85 -4.73 -13.15
CA ASN A 39 14.90 -5.86 -13.27
C ASN A 39 13.54 -5.41 -13.82
N PHE A 40 13.03 -4.24 -13.39
CA PHE A 40 11.83 -3.66 -14.01
C PHE A 40 12.04 -3.38 -15.50
N ILE A 41 13.15 -2.73 -15.85
CA ILE A 41 13.53 -2.41 -17.24
C ILE A 41 13.62 -3.67 -18.10
N ASN A 42 14.30 -4.71 -17.62
CA ASN A 42 14.46 -5.98 -18.33
C ASN A 42 13.12 -6.71 -18.53
N LYS A 43 12.14 -6.48 -17.65
CA LYS A 43 10.78 -7.01 -17.75
C LYS A 43 9.85 -6.11 -18.59
N GLY A 44 10.38 -5.08 -19.23
CA GLY A 44 9.66 -4.21 -20.17
C GLY A 44 9.03 -2.97 -19.56
N TRP A 45 9.29 -2.66 -18.28
CA TRP A 45 8.74 -1.48 -17.63
C TRP A 45 9.63 -0.26 -17.87
N PHE A 46 9.03 0.93 -17.92
CA PHE A 46 9.72 2.21 -18.05
C PHE A 46 10.58 2.40 -19.32
N THR A 47 10.33 1.66 -20.41
CA THR A 47 11.25 1.62 -21.57
C THR A 47 10.64 1.99 -22.92
N ASP A 48 9.47 1.45 -23.29
CA ASP A 48 8.82 1.75 -24.57
C ASP A 48 8.15 3.13 -24.61
N SER A 49 7.64 3.55 -25.78
CA SER A 49 7.02 4.87 -25.95
C SER A 49 5.77 5.10 -25.09
N ASN A 50 4.98 4.05 -24.83
CA ASN A 50 3.78 4.13 -24.00
C ASN A 50 4.18 4.17 -22.52
N GLN A 51 5.14 3.35 -22.11
CA GLN A 51 5.72 3.36 -20.76
C GLN A 51 6.40 4.70 -20.45
N LYS A 52 7.05 5.28 -21.45
CA LYS A 52 7.59 6.63 -21.40
C LYS A 52 6.51 7.65 -21.08
N LEU A 53 5.35 7.57 -21.74
CA LEU A 53 4.22 8.45 -21.50
C LEU A 53 3.65 8.27 -20.09
N TYR A 54 3.52 7.03 -19.59
CA TYR A 54 3.02 6.77 -18.24
C TYR A 54 3.96 7.32 -17.17
N VAL A 55 5.28 7.15 -17.32
CA VAL A 55 6.24 7.78 -16.39
C VAL A 55 6.17 9.30 -16.46
N HIS A 56 6.04 9.88 -17.66
CA HIS A 56 5.91 11.31 -17.82
C HIS A 56 4.69 11.87 -17.09
N ASN A 57 3.52 11.24 -17.30
CA ASN A 57 2.29 11.62 -16.61
C ASN A 57 2.41 11.39 -15.10
N ALA A 58 2.97 10.26 -14.66
CA ALA A 58 3.18 9.99 -13.24
C ALA A 58 4.04 11.07 -12.56
N ILE A 59 5.13 11.49 -13.19
CA ILE A 59 5.98 12.58 -12.69
C ILE A 59 5.23 13.91 -12.70
N ARG A 60 4.40 14.17 -13.71
CA ARG A 60 3.55 15.37 -13.78
C ARG A 60 2.57 15.42 -12.60
N GLU A 61 1.78 14.37 -12.42
CA GLU A 61 0.76 14.30 -11.37
C GLU A 61 1.41 14.31 -9.98
N PHE A 62 2.49 13.55 -9.79
CA PHE A 62 3.31 13.59 -8.59
C PHE A 62 3.81 15.02 -8.31
N SER A 63 4.30 15.71 -9.34
CA SER A 63 4.78 17.08 -9.19
C SER A 63 3.64 18.02 -8.79
N ASP A 64 2.53 17.99 -9.54
CA ASP A 64 1.38 18.87 -9.33
C ASP A 64 0.76 18.69 -7.94
N ALA A 65 0.62 17.45 -7.46
CA ALA A 65 0.12 17.14 -6.13
C ALA A 65 1.02 17.67 -5.00
N ASN A 66 2.33 17.78 -5.26
CA ASN A 66 3.33 18.14 -4.25
C ASN A 66 3.85 19.58 -4.37
N LYS A 67 3.32 20.38 -5.31
CA LYS A 67 3.69 21.80 -5.49
C LYS A 67 3.42 22.65 -4.25
N ALA A 68 2.28 22.46 -3.60
CA ALA A 68 1.90 23.22 -2.41
C ALA A 68 2.83 23.00 -1.22
N ASN A 69 3.52 21.86 -1.18
CA ASN A 69 4.41 21.47 -0.08
C ASN A 69 5.87 21.85 -0.30
N ASN A 70 6.20 22.61 -1.37
CA ASN A 70 7.58 22.91 -1.79
C ASN A 70 8.48 21.66 -1.90
N PHE A 71 7.89 20.49 -2.11
CA PHE A 71 8.61 19.23 -2.15
C PHE A 71 9.25 18.95 -3.53
N CYS A 72 8.71 19.61 -4.56
CA CYS A 72 9.13 19.47 -5.96
C CYS A 72 10.55 19.99 -6.29
N PRO A 73 10.99 21.18 -5.83
CA PRO A 73 12.27 21.74 -6.22
C PRO A 73 13.48 20.88 -5.81
N GLU A 74 13.38 20.16 -4.69
CA GLU A 74 14.46 19.30 -4.19
C GLU A 74 14.43 17.88 -4.78
N THR A 75 13.29 17.49 -5.36
CA THR A 75 13.03 16.10 -5.78
C THR A 75 13.16 15.91 -7.29
N LEU A 76 12.91 16.96 -8.07
CA LEU A 76 12.98 16.98 -9.53
C LEU A 76 14.22 17.75 -9.99
N ASN A 77 15.09 17.11 -10.79
CA ASN A 77 16.25 17.77 -11.38
C ASN A 77 15.83 18.76 -12.47
N HIS A 78 14.67 18.55 -13.11
CA HIS A 78 14.14 19.42 -14.15
C HIS A 78 12.99 20.35 -13.67
N GLY A 79 12.64 20.36 -12.38
CA GLY A 79 11.53 21.21 -11.89
C GLY A 79 10.14 20.84 -12.45
N GLY A 80 10.02 19.67 -13.09
CA GLY A 80 8.77 19.12 -13.61
C GLY A 80 8.54 19.36 -15.12
N PRO A 81 7.51 18.72 -15.69
CA PRO A 81 7.21 18.81 -17.11
C PRO A 81 6.65 20.19 -17.51
N HIS A 82 7.07 20.69 -18.67
CA HIS A 82 6.55 21.94 -19.23
C HIS A 82 5.07 21.81 -19.63
N ARG A 83 4.26 22.84 -19.32
CA ARG A 83 2.80 22.86 -19.61
C ARG A 83 2.45 23.36 -21.02
N GLU A 84 3.42 23.78 -21.84
CA GLU A 84 3.13 24.38 -23.14
C GLU A 84 2.79 23.32 -24.20
N TYR A 85 1.58 23.48 -24.76
CA TYR A 85 0.96 22.64 -25.77
C TYR A 85 1.59 22.88 -27.16
N SER A 86 2.17 21.83 -27.75
CA SER A 86 1.89 21.42 -29.14
C SER A 86 2.79 20.29 -29.63
N THR A 87 3.90 20.00 -28.96
CA THR A 87 4.67 18.77 -29.15
C THR A 87 5.23 18.34 -27.80
N LEU A 88 4.98 17.08 -27.40
CA LEU A 88 5.79 16.40 -26.38
C LEU A 88 7.23 16.38 -26.91
N ASN A 89 7.97 17.47 -26.73
CA ASN A 89 9.34 17.54 -27.17
C ASN A 89 10.11 16.45 -26.41
N ASN A 90 10.90 15.64 -27.13
CA ASN A 90 11.72 14.56 -26.57
C ASN A 90 12.53 14.99 -25.33
N CYS A 91 12.82 16.30 -25.22
CA CYS A 91 13.39 16.93 -24.02
C CYS A 91 12.59 16.60 -22.75
N CYS A 92 11.29 16.89 -22.67
CA CYS A 92 10.49 16.70 -21.45
C CYS A 92 10.37 15.21 -21.06
N MET A 93 10.26 14.32 -22.04
CA MET A 93 10.17 12.87 -21.80
C MET A 93 11.47 12.30 -21.24
N THR A 94 12.61 12.73 -21.80
CA THR A 94 13.93 12.31 -21.32
C THR A 94 14.19 12.83 -19.91
N CYS A 95 13.82 14.07 -19.63
CA CYS A 95 14.00 14.69 -18.33
C CYS A 95 13.10 14.08 -17.25
N THR A 96 11.82 13.85 -17.54
CA THR A 96 10.92 13.16 -16.60
C THR A 96 11.34 11.71 -16.32
N HIS A 97 11.91 11.01 -17.30
CA HIS A 97 12.56 9.71 -17.04
C HIS A 97 13.77 9.82 -16.13
N SER A 98 14.63 10.82 -16.35
CA SER A 98 15.77 11.08 -15.49
C SER A 98 15.32 11.40 -14.05
N ASP A 99 14.24 12.17 -13.90
CA ASP A 99 13.66 12.49 -12.59
C ASP A 99 13.09 11.24 -11.93
N PHE A 100 12.37 10.39 -12.66
CA PHE A 100 11.87 9.11 -12.17
C PHE A 100 13.00 8.23 -11.64
N TRP A 101 14.08 8.05 -12.41
CA TRP A 101 15.25 7.29 -11.98
C TRP A 101 15.92 7.91 -10.77
N ASN A 102 16.11 9.22 -10.75
CA ASN A 102 16.71 9.91 -9.61
C ASN A 102 15.88 9.70 -8.33
N ILE A 103 14.56 9.81 -8.43
CA ILE A 103 13.67 9.58 -7.30
C ILE A 103 13.77 8.14 -6.81
N PHE A 104 13.67 7.17 -7.72
CA PHE A 104 13.73 5.76 -7.35
C PHE A 104 15.07 5.38 -6.71
N LEU A 105 16.18 5.90 -7.24
CA LEU A 105 17.51 5.54 -6.77
C LEU A 105 17.90 6.26 -5.48
N ASN A 106 17.57 7.55 -5.35
CA ASN A 106 18.20 8.43 -4.37
C ASN A 106 17.25 8.96 -3.29
N LYS A 107 15.94 8.73 -3.39
CA LYS A 107 14.96 9.25 -2.42
C LYS A 107 14.49 8.18 -1.44
N PRO A 108 14.03 8.56 -0.22
CA PRO A 108 13.41 7.63 0.72
C PRO A 108 12.28 6.79 0.10
N LYS A 109 12.07 5.57 0.61
CA LYS A 109 11.11 4.60 0.04
C LYS A 109 9.70 5.16 -0.12
N GLU A 110 9.28 6.05 0.77
CA GLU A 110 7.96 6.66 0.81
C GLU A 110 7.72 7.47 -0.46
N ILE A 111 8.73 8.24 -0.87
CA ILE A 111 8.70 9.04 -2.11
C ILE A 111 8.71 8.12 -3.33
N SER A 112 9.54 7.07 -3.30
CA SER A 112 9.60 6.11 -4.41
C SER A 112 8.29 5.37 -4.60
N TYR A 113 7.66 4.90 -3.52
CA TYR A 113 6.37 4.21 -3.58
C TYR A 113 5.22 5.14 -3.93
N GLU A 114 5.24 6.39 -3.44
CA GLU A 114 4.26 7.40 -3.86
C GLU A 114 4.34 7.65 -5.37
N LEU A 115 5.55 7.85 -5.92
CA LEU A 115 5.75 7.99 -7.36
C LEU A 115 5.27 6.74 -8.13
N LEU A 116 5.52 5.54 -7.60
CA LEU A 116 5.03 4.31 -8.19
C LEU A 116 3.49 4.21 -8.14
N SER A 117 2.83 4.75 -7.12
CA SER A 117 1.36 4.82 -7.06
C SER A 117 0.79 5.67 -8.20
N TYR A 118 1.38 6.84 -8.48
CA TYR A 118 0.99 7.65 -9.65
C TYR A 118 1.20 6.88 -10.95
N TYR A 119 2.32 6.16 -11.08
CA TYR A 119 2.58 5.33 -12.24
C TYR A 119 1.57 4.19 -12.40
N VAL A 120 1.22 3.49 -11.32
CA VAL A 120 0.16 2.46 -11.30
C VAL A 120 -1.19 3.05 -11.71
N ASN A 121 -1.53 4.24 -11.22
CA ASN A 121 -2.75 4.95 -11.60
C ASN A 121 -2.77 5.30 -13.11
N GLU A 122 -1.63 5.67 -13.69
CA GLU A 122 -1.53 5.87 -15.15
C GLU A 122 -1.70 4.57 -15.94
N LEU A 123 -1.22 3.43 -15.39
CA LEU A 123 -1.47 2.12 -16.01
C LEU A 123 -2.97 1.75 -15.98
N ASP A 124 -3.66 2.05 -14.89
CA ASP A 124 -5.08 1.74 -14.68
C ASP A 124 -6.00 2.60 -15.57
N ASN A 125 -5.68 3.88 -15.75
CA ASN A 125 -6.41 4.79 -16.62
C ASN A 125 -6.16 4.58 -18.13
N SER A 126 -5.29 3.63 -18.49
CA SER A 126 -5.02 3.30 -19.88
C SER A 126 -6.05 2.28 -20.40
N ASN A 127 -6.45 2.39 -21.68
CA ASN A 127 -7.30 1.39 -22.35
C ASN A 127 -6.68 -0.02 -22.46
N TYR A 128 -5.50 -0.23 -21.87
CA TYR A 128 -4.80 -1.50 -21.76
C TYR A 128 -4.96 -2.08 -20.35
N TYR A 129 -6.16 -2.55 -20.04
CA TYR A 129 -6.57 -3.16 -18.75
C TYR A 129 -5.68 -4.32 -18.23
N GLN A 130 -4.69 -4.79 -18.99
CA GLN A 130 -3.76 -5.85 -18.55
C GLN A 130 -2.42 -5.35 -18.01
N HIS A 131 -2.10 -4.06 -18.09
CA HIS A 131 -0.77 -3.60 -17.64
C HIS A 131 -0.64 -3.48 -16.13
N ARG A 132 -1.70 -3.08 -15.42
CA ARG A 132 -1.66 -2.97 -13.96
C ARG A 132 -1.39 -4.32 -13.31
N ASP A 133 -2.13 -5.37 -13.66
CA ASP A 133 -1.93 -6.70 -13.07
C ASP A 133 -0.58 -7.30 -13.44
N LYS A 134 -0.10 -7.07 -14.67
CA LYS A 134 1.26 -7.45 -15.07
C LYS A 134 2.31 -6.70 -14.24
N PHE A 135 2.09 -5.42 -13.96
CA PHE A 135 2.99 -4.62 -13.12
C PHE A 135 2.96 -5.11 -11.68
N LYS A 136 1.78 -5.34 -11.09
CA LYS A 136 1.59 -5.93 -9.76
C LYS A 136 2.39 -7.23 -9.62
N ASN A 137 2.22 -8.16 -10.56
CA ASN A 137 2.92 -9.45 -10.54
C ASN A 137 4.45 -9.27 -10.68
N CYS A 138 4.89 -8.35 -11.53
CA CYS A 138 6.30 -8.02 -11.68
C CYS A 138 6.89 -7.38 -10.40
N PHE A 139 6.17 -6.43 -9.82
CA PHE A 139 6.56 -5.75 -8.59
C PHE A 139 6.65 -6.74 -7.44
N ASN A 140 5.67 -7.64 -7.29
CA ASN A 140 5.66 -8.65 -6.23
C ASN A 140 6.77 -9.69 -6.42
N ASP A 141 7.06 -10.11 -7.65
CA ASP A 141 8.21 -10.98 -7.95
C ASP A 141 9.53 -10.30 -7.57
N ILE A 142 9.72 -9.03 -7.94
CA ILE A 142 10.90 -8.25 -7.55
C ILE A 142 10.95 -8.07 -6.02
N SER A 143 9.84 -7.71 -5.38
CA SER A 143 9.78 -7.61 -3.91
C SER A 143 10.22 -8.91 -3.25
N ASN A 144 9.79 -10.06 -3.76
CA ASN A 144 10.22 -11.37 -3.27
C ASN A 144 11.72 -11.60 -3.49
N GLN A 145 12.24 -11.33 -4.69
CA GLN A 145 13.66 -11.53 -5.02
C GLN A 145 14.60 -10.67 -4.16
N PHE A 146 14.17 -9.45 -3.81
CA PHE A 146 14.96 -8.50 -3.02
C PHE A 146 14.60 -8.47 -1.53
N ALA A 147 13.70 -9.36 -1.10
CA ALA A 147 13.16 -9.46 0.26
C ALA A 147 12.60 -8.13 0.80
N LEU A 148 11.89 -7.38 -0.06
CA LEU A 148 11.28 -6.12 0.34
C LEU A 148 10.10 -6.36 1.30
N ASP A 149 9.91 -5.42 2.23
CA ASP A 149 8.88 -5.40 3.26
C ASP A 149 7.48 -5.01 2.75
N ILE A 150 7.28 -4.99 1.43
CA ILE A 150 6.09 -4.45 0.78
C ILE A 150 5.60 -5.37 -0.34
N LEU A 151 4.29 -5.38 -0.58
CA LEU A 151 3.67 -6.01 -1.75
C LEU A 151 2.64 -5.06 -2.35
N MET A 152 2.30 -5.29 -3.61
CA MET A 152 1.20 -4.62 -4.28
C MET A 152 -0.01 -5.56 -4.31
N VAL A 153 -1.15 -5.10 -3.80
CA VAL A 153 -2.45 -5.78 -3.87
C VAL A 153 -3.45 -4.79 -4.45
N GLU A 154 -4.16 -5.21 -5.50
CA GLU A 154 -4.89 -4.30 -6.39
C GLU A 154 -4.02 -3.13 -6.86
N ASP A 155 -4.35 -1.91 -6.47
CA ASP A 155 -3.65 -0.66 -6.77
C ASP A 155 -2.85 -0.11 -5.57
N GLN A 156 -2.77 -0.87 -4.47
CA GLN A 156 -2.19 -0.42 -3.22
C GLN A 156 -0.90 -1.14 -2.85
N PHE A 157 0.05 -0.39 -2.30
CA PHE A 157 1.27 -0.95 -1.71
C PHE A 157 1.08 -1.23 -0.22
N ILE A 158 0.93 -2.50 0.15
CA ILE A 158 0.68 -2.94 1.51
C ILE A 158 1.94 -3.50 2.18
N PRO A 159 2.04 -3.46 3.51
CA PRO A 159 3.09 -4.17 4.23
C PRO A 159 3.02 -5.67 3.94
N LYS A 160 4.16 -6.29 3.67
CA LYS A 160 4.23 -7.73 3.35
C LYS A 160 3.78 -8.56 4.56
N GLN A 161 2.80 -9.43 4.33
CA GLN A 161 2.30 -10.41 5.30
C GLN A 161 2.65 -11.83 4.86
N GLU A 162 2.29 -12.81 5.70
CA GLU A 162 2.28 -14.22 5.29
C GLU A 162 1.35 -14.39 4.07
N GLU A 163 1.79 -15.19 3.09
CA GLU A 163 1.06 -15.39 1.82
C GLU A 163 -0.40 -15.79 2.05
N LYS A 164 -0.66 -16.64 3.05
CA LYS A 164 -2.03 -17.04 3.42
C LYS A 164 -2.88 -15.85 3.84
N ILE A 165 -2.34 -14.93 4.64
CA ILE A 165 -3.03 -13.70 5.07
C ILE A 165 -3.28 -12.79 3.86
N VAL A 166 -2.32 -12.69 2.95
CA VAL A 166 -2.49 -11.87 1.74
C VAL A 166 -3.65 -12.41 0.90
N ASN A 167 -3.61 -13.71 0.57
CA ASN A 167 -4.55 -14.32 -0.38
C ASN A 167 -5.95 -14.52 0.22
N GLU A 168 -6.07 -14.85 1.50
CA GLU A 168 -7.38 -15.15 2.13
C GLU A 168 -8.05 -13.92 2.75
N ILE A 169 -7.31 -12.84 3.00
CA ILE A 169 -7.83 -11.67 3.72
C ILE A 169 -7.61 -10.38 2.92
N TYR A 170 -6.36 -10.03 2.60
CA TYR A 170 -6.08 -8.73 1.98
C TYR A 170 -6.63 -8.62 0.56
N GLU A 171 -6.38 -9.62 -0.29
CA GLU A 171 -6.86 -9.63 -1.68
C GLU A 171 -8.40 -9.54 -1.77
N PRO A 172 -9.19 -10.40 -1.08
CA PRO A 172 -10.64 -10.31 -1.14
C PRO A 172 -11.19 -8.98 -0.61
N VAL A 173 -10.63 -8.48 0.50
CA VAL A 173 -11.08 -7.22 1.11
C VAL A 173 -10.78 -6.03 0.20
N LEU A 174 -9.56 -5.90 -0.30
CA LEU A 174 -9.20 -4.77 -1.17
C LEU A 174 -9.96 -4.84 -2.50
N SER A 175 -10.18 -6.04 -3.05
CA SER A 175 -11.03 -6.23 -4.21
C SER A 175 -12.47 -5.78 -3.93
N PHE A 176 -13.05 -6.10 -2.77
CA PHE A 176 -14.39 -5.67 -2.39
C PHE A 176 -14.49 -4.16 -2.20
N LEU A 177 -13.49 -3.55 -1.56
CA LEU A 177 -13.43 -2.12 -1.29
C LEU A 177 -13.07 -1.28 -2.54
N SER A 178 -12.79 -1.91 -3.68
CA SER A 178 -12.57 -1.20 -4.95
C SER A 178 -13.87 -0.67 -5.59
N ASP A 179 -15.03 -1.20 -5.18
CA ASP A 179 -16.32 -0.68 -5.64
C ASP A 179 -16.50 0.80 -5.23
N SER A 180 -17.06 1.60 -6.13
CA SER A 180 -17.32 3.04 -5.95
C SER A 180 -18.04 3.38 -4.64
N LYS A 181 -18.91 2.49 -4.15
CA LYS A 181 -19.59 2.62 -2.85
C LYS A 181 -18.62 2.76 -1.69
N TRP A 182 -17.47 2.10 -1.76
CA TRP A 182 -16.47 2.00 -0.69
C TRP A 182 -15.29 2.95 -0.87
N LYS A 183 -15.34 3.83 -1.86
CA LYS A 183 -14.25 4.78 -2.18
C LYS A 183 -13.71 5.50 -0.94
N GLU A 184 -14.58 5.98 -0.06
CA GLU A 184 -14.16 6.70 1.15
C GLU A 184 -13.39 5.78 2.12
N VAL A 185 -13.82 4.52 2.29
CA VAL A 185 -13.10 3.53 3.11
C VAL A 185 -11.74 3.21 2.50
N ASN A 186 -11.73 3.01 1.19
CA ASN A 186 -10.53 2.68 0.42
C ASN A 186 -9.47 3.79 0.53
N VAL A 187 -9.87 5.06 0.39
CA VAL A 187 -8.98 6.22 0.57
C VAL A 187 -8.38 6.26 1.98
N ILE A 188 -9.19 6.12 3.02
CA ILE A 188 -8.70 6.15 4.41
C ILE A 188 -7.74 4.97 4.67
N LEU A 189 -8.02 3.80 4.11
CA LEU A 189 -7.16 2.62 4.26
C LEU A 189 -5.84 2.79 3.48
N ALA A 190 -5.87 3.37 2.28
CA ALA A 190 -4.68 3.71 1.51
C ALA A 190 -3.79 4.70 2.28
N ASP A 191 -4.39 5.70 2.94
CA ASP A 191 -3.69 6.61 3.83
C ASP A 191 -3.07 5.85 5.01
N ALA A 192 -3.78 4.88 5.60
CA ALA A 192 -3.26 4.06 6.69
C ALA A 192 -2.00 3.26 6.27
N PHE A 193 -1.99 2.69 5.06
CA PHE A 193 -0.81 2.03 4.51
C PHE A 193 0.31 3.03 4.22
N SER A 194 -0.01 4.22 3.70
CA SER A 194 0.98 5.27 3.44
C SER A 194 1.68 5.73 4.70
N GLU A 195 0.92 6.00 5.76
CA GLU A 195 1.44 6.39 7.07
C GLU A 195 2.29 5.30 7.70
N TYR A 196 1.90 4.02 7.56
CA TYR A 196 2.71 2.89 8.00
C TYR A 196 4.07 2.86 7.30
N ARG A 197 4.08 3.09 5.97
CA ARG A 197 5.31 3.06 5.17
C ARG A 197 6.33 4.11 5.59
N LYS A 198 5.91 5.22 6.23
CA LYS A 198 6.81 6.27 6.74
C LYS A 198 7.80 5.79 7.79
N ASN A 199 7.62 4.58 8.34
CA ASN A 199 8.56 3.95 9.27
C ASN A 199 9.02 4.87 10.41
N SER A 200 8.08 5.63 10.99
CA SER A 200 8.34 6.58 12.06
C SER A 200 7.30 6.44 13.17
N PRO A 201 7.62 6.77 14.43
CA PRO A 201 6.67 6.68 15.53
C PRO A 201 5.36 7.45 15.26
N GLN A 202 5.46 8.63 14.65
CA GLN A 202 4.30 9.42 14.26
C GLN A 202 3.52 8.79 13.08
N GLY A 203 4.22 8.23 12.08
CA GLY A 203 3.59 7.50 10.97
C GLY A 203 2.81 6.28 11.46
N TYR A 204 3.36 5.52 12.41
CA TYR A 204 2.66 4.39 13.03
C TYR A 204 1.40 4.83 13.78
N SER A 205 1.47 5.92 14.58
CA SER A 205 0.30 6.47 15.26
C SER A 205 -0.79 6.95 14.29
N ASN A 206 -0.39 7.55 13.16
CA ASN A 206 -1.32 7.95 12.11
C ASN A 206 -1.94 6.73 11.43
N SER A 207 -1.14 5.70 11.14
CA SER A 207 -1.62 4.44 10.56
C SER A 207 -2.67 3.77 11.44
N VAL A 208 -2.44 3.66 12.75
CA VAL A 208 -3.44 3.15 13.72
C VAL A 208 -4.72 3.99 13.66
N THR A 209 -4.59 5.32 13.64
CA THR A 209 -5.74 6.23 13.61
C THR A 209 -6.57 6.05 12.33
N ASN A 210 -5.92 6.03 11.17
CA ASN A 210 -6.57 5.91 9.88
C ASN A 210 -7.20 4.52 9.73
N THR A 211 -6.53 3.47 10.19
CA THR A 211 -7.09 2.11 10.17
C THR A 211 -8.40 2.00 10.96
N ILE A 212 -8.42 2.52 12.20
CA ILE A 212 -9.64 2.52 13.03
C ILE A 212 -10.73 3.39 12.38
N SER A 213 -10.34 4.50 11.75
CA SER A 213 -11.27 5.36 11.02
C SER A 213 -11.86 4.68 9.78
N ALA A 214 -11.09 3.84 9.08
CA ALA A 214 -11.57 3.04 7.96
C ALA A 214 -12.64 2.02 8.43
N VAL A 215 -12.42 1.35 9.57
CA VAL A 215 -13.42 0.44 10.17
C VAL A 215 -14.71 1.18 10.51
N GLN A 216 -14.58 2.35 11.11
CA GLN A 216 -15.72 3.20 11.44
C GLN A 216 -16.47 3.63 10.17
N ALA A 217 -15.75 4.10 9.13
CA ALA A 217 -16.33 4.52 7.85
C ALA A 217 -17.06 3.36 7.13
N PHE A 218 -16.46 2.17 7.13
CA PHE A 218 -17.07 0.96 6.58
C PHE A 218 -18.42 0.67 7.23
N LEU A 219 -18.47 0.64 8.57
CA LEU A 219 -19.70 0.41 9.32
C LEU A 219 -20.76 1.50 9.11
N GLN A 220 -20.33 2.76 8.95
CA GLN A 220 -21.24 3.87 8.65
C GLN A 220 -21.87 3.74 7.26
N ILE A 221 -21.07 3.43 6.24
CA ILE A 221 -21.54 3.19 4.88
C ILE A 221 -22.42 1.94 4.84
N LEU A 222 -22.07 0.89 5.58
CA LEU A 222 -22.88 -0.31 5.67
C LEU A 222 -24.27 0.01 6.23
N ASN A 223 -24.35 0.79 7.31
CA ASN A 223 -25.60 1.12 7.99
C ASN A 223 -26.45 2.18 7.28
N THR A 224 -25.82 3.22 6.72
CA THR A 224 -26.50 4.46 6.30
C THR A 224 -26.20 4.87 4.85
N GLY A 225 -25.29 4.17 4.18
CA GLY A 225 -24.87 4.45 2.80
C GLY A 225 -23.87 5.60 2.66
N LYS A 226 -23.45 6.25 3.75
CA LYS A 226 -22.50 7.38 3.74
C LYS A 226 -21.66 7.43 5.01
N THR A 227 -20.54 8.13 4.97
CA THR A 227 -19.76 8.45 6.19
C THR A 227 -20.44 9.52 7.04
N GLY A 228 -20.09 9.56 8.33
CA GLY A 228 -20.69 10.49 9.29
C GLY A 228 -20.10 10.39 10.68
N LYS A 229 -20.92 10.62 11.70
CA LYS A 229 -20.55 10.47 13.12
C LYS A 229 -21.03 9.11 13.65
N GLY A 230 -20.28 8.52 14.58
CA GLY A 230 -20.69 7.30 15.27
C GLY A 230 -19.50 6.56 15.83
N ASN A 231 -19.68 5.93 16.99
CA ASN A 231 -18.68 5.03 17.56
C ASN A 231 -18.86 3.62 16.97
N ILE A 232 -17.79 2.83 16.98
CA ILE A 232 -17.76 1.48 16.37
C ILE A 232 -18.81 0.56 17.02
N SER A 233 -18.84 0.43 18.35
CA SER A 233 -19.80 -0.45 19.04
C SER A 233 -21.28 -0.20 18.67
N PRO A 234 -21.81 1.04 18.75
CA PRO A 234 -23.18 1.31 18.31
C PRO A 234 -23.45 0.93 16.85
N LEU A 235 -22.47 1.15 15.96
CA LEU A 235 -22.62 0.83 14.54
C LEU A 235 -22.63 -0.69 14.29
N ILE A 236 -21.85 -1.47 15.03
CA ILE A 236 -21.88 -2.94 14.97
C ILE A 236 -23.26 -3.44 15.37
N VAL A 237 -23.78 -2.97 16.51
CA VAL A 237 -25.10 -3.37 17.02
C VAL A 237 -26.21 -3.00 16.02
N GLU A 238 -26.13 -1.83 15.40
CA GLU A 238 -27.09 -1.41 14.38
C GLU A 238 -27.01 -2.28 13.11
N ALA A 239 -25.81 -2.61 12.64
CA ALA A 239 -25.60 -3.45 11.47
C ALA A 239 -26.11 -4.88 11.69
N GLN A 240 -25.89 -5.44 12.88
CA GLN A 240 -26.42 -6.74 13.30
C GLN A 240 -27.95 -6.73 13.32
N LYS A 241 -28.57 -5.70 13.92
CA LYS A 241 -30.04 -5.57 13.94
C LYS A 241 -30.66 -5.48 12.54
N LYS A 242 -29.93 -4.93 11.57
CA LYS A 242 -30.35 -4.86 10.16
C LYS A 242 -30.02 -6.12 9.36
N GLY A 243 -29.35 -7.12 9.96
CA GLY A 243 -28.90 -8.33 9.26
C GLY A 243 -27.83 -8.05 8.19
N LEU A 244 -27.05 -6.98 8.36
CA LEU A 244 -25.99 -6.58 7.42
C LEU A 244 -24.66 -7.26 7.71
N ILE A 245 -24.46 -7.68 8.97
CA ILE A 245 -23.35 -8.51 9.45
C ILE A 245 -23.90 -9.55 10.42
N ASP A 246 -23.19 -10.66 10.57
CA ASP A 246 -23.61 -11.77 11.41
C ASP A 246 -23.67 -11.37 12.90
N ASP A 247 -24.63 -11.98 13.60
CA ASP A 247 -24.91 -11.72 15.01
C ASP A 247 -24.83 -13.00 15.87
N ASP A 248 -24.21 -14.06 15.37
CA ASP A 248 -23.95 -15.25 16.15
C ASP A 248 -22.96 -14.97 17.31
N SER A 249 -22.95 -15.85 18.31
CA SER A 249 -22.16 -15.65 19.53
C SER A 249 -20.65 -15.57 19.26
N PHE A 250 -20.16 -16.28 18.25
CA PHE A 250 -18.74 -16.28 17.91
C PHE A 250 -18.36 -14.96 17.24
N THR A 251 -19.16 -14.50 16.27
CA THR A 251 -18.97 -13.19 15.62
C THR A 251 -19.03 -12.03 16.62
N LYS A 252 -20.02 -12.04 17.53
CA LYS A 252 -20.12 -11.03 18.61
C LYS A 252 -18.86 -10.98 19.46
N GLN A 253 -18.35 -12.14 19.89
CA GLN A 253 -17.13 -12.21 20.69
C GLN A 253 -15.89 -11.70 19.94
N ILE A 254 -15.76 -12.00 18.64
CA ILE A 254 -14.68 -11.47 17.80
C ILE A 254 -14.76 -9.94 17.73
N PHE A 255 -15.94 -9.40 17.44
CA PHE A 255 -16.15 -7.97 17.31
C PHE A 255 -15.90 -7.22 18.62
N ASP A 256 -16.36 -7.75 19.75
CA ASP A 256 -16.09 -7.17 21.07
C ASP A 256 -14.59 -7.14 21.38
N ASN A 257 -13.87 -8.23 21.07
CA ASN A 257 -12.42 -8.31 21.26
C ASN A 257 -11.66 -7.30 20.38
N ILE A 258 -12.02 -7.22 19.09
CA ILE A 258 -11.40 -6.28 18.14
C ILE A 258 -11.69 -4.84 18.57
N GLU A 259 -12.92 -4.52 18.95
CA GLU A 259 -13.29 -3.18 19.42
C GLU A 259 -12.53 -2.81 20.69
N SER A 260 -12.41 -3.72 21.66
CA SER A 260 -11.66 -3.50 22.89
C SER A 260 -10.19 -3.15 22.58
N ILE A 261 -9.57 -3.86 21.65
CA ILE A 261 -8.20 -3.59 21.19
C ILE A 261 -8.12 -2.22 20.49
N PHE A 262 -9.06 -1.92 19.59
CA PHE A 262 -9.11 -0.63 18.91
C PHE A 262 -9.30 0.54 19.88
N ALA A 263 -10.19 0.42 20.86
CA ALA A 263 -10.41 1.44 21.88
C ALA A 263 -9.15 1.68 22.71
N LYS A 264 -8.45 0.61 23.11
CA LYS A 264 -7.19 0.68 23.84
C LYS A 264 -6.10 1.37 23.02
N GLU A 265 -5.82 0.90 21.81
CA GLU A 265 -4.77 1.49 20.95
C GLU A 265 -5.12 2.92 20.54
N ARG A 266 -6.41 3.22 20.33
CA ARG A 266 -6.85 4.60 20.11
C ARG A 266 -6.53 5.50 21.30
N GLN A 267 -6.71 5.03 22.53
CA GLN A 267 -6.40 5.82 23.72
C GLN A 267 -4.89 5.95 23.97
N GLU A 268 -4.13 4.88 23.74
CA GLU A 268 -2.72 4.81 24.14
C GLU A 268 -1.78 5.42 23.10
N THR A 269 -2.01 5.13 21.82
CA THR A 269 -1.01 5.32 20.77
C THR A 269 -1.50 6.13 19.56
N SER A 270 -2.81 6.42 19.45
CA SER A 270 -3.33 7.28 18.37
C SER A 270 -3.00 8.76 18.53
N ILE A 271 -3.33 9.56 17.51
CA ILE A 271 -3.08 11.00 17.54
C ILE A 271 -3.99 11.81 18.48
N ALA A 272 -4.97 11.19 19.14
CA ALA A 272 -5.85 11.87 20.08
C ALA A 272 -5.08 12.36 21.33
N HIS A 273 -5.33 13.61 21.75
CA HIS A 273 -4.65 14.22 22.90
C HIS A 273 -5.33 13.90 24.24
N PRO A 274 -4.58 13.70 25.34
CA PRO A 274 -3.13 13.62 25.44
C PRO A 274 -2.61 12.20 25.13
N LYS A 275 -1.65 12.10 24.20
CA LYS A 275 -1.02 10.81 23.82
C LYS A 275 -0.27 10.22 25.01
N LYS A 276 -0.49 8.93 25.32
CA LYS A 276 0.31 8.22 26.34
C LYS A 276 1.67 7.78 25.78
N GLY A 277 1.73 7.46 24.50
CA GLY A 277 2.96 7.12 23.78
C GLY A 277 2.77 7.15 22.25
N TYR A 278 3.84 6.93 21.50
CA TYR A 278 3.75 6.69 20.06
C TYR A 278 3.49 5.20 19.78
N ALA A 279 2.80 4.91 18.68
CA ALA A 279 2.65 3.53 18.23
C ALA A 279 3.99 2.98 17.72
N THR A 280 4.22 1.69 17.95
CA THR A 280 5.29 0.96 17.28
C THR A 280 4.81 0.38 15.95
N GLU A 281 5.75 -0.08 15.14
CA GLU A 281 5.48 -0.85 13.93
C GLU A 281 4.54 -2.04 14.22
N GLN A 282 4.85 -2.81 15.27
CA GLN A 282 4.04 -3.96 15.68
C GLN A 282 2.60 -3.55 16.05
N ASN A 283 2.40 -2.41 16.75
CA ASN A 283 1.05 -1.92 17.04
C ASN A 283 0.30 -1.61 15.74
N ALA A 284 0.91 -0.84 14.83
CA ALA A 284 0.29 -0.44 13.58
C ALA A 284 -0.06 -1.65 12.70
N ARG A 285 0.86 -2.63 12.57
CA ARG A 285 0.63 -3.86 11.82
C ARG A 285 -0.49 -4.69 12.42
N THR A 286 -0.55 -4.81 13.75
CA THR A 286 -1.60 -5.56 14.44
C THR A 286 -2.96 -4.94 14.16
N ILE A 287 -3.08 -3.62 14.24
CA ILE A 287 -4.35 -2.92 14.00
C ILE A 287 -4.77 -3.01 12.55
N LEU A 288 -3.83 -2.89 11.59
CA LEU A 288 -4.09 -3.15 10.17
C LEU A 288 -4.63 -4.57 9.96
N ASN A 289 -3.95 -5.58 10.47
CA ASN A 289 -4.37 -6.98 10.30
C ASN A 289 -5.75 -7.24 10.91
N LEU A 290 -6.03 -6.71 12.11
CA LEU A 290 -7.34 -6.84 12.75
C LEU A 290 -8.45 -6.15 11.97
N ALA A 291 -8.19 -4.98 11.38
CA ALA A 291 -9.16 -4.31 10.53
C ALA A 291 -9.44 -5.10 9.24
N MET A 292 -8.40 -5.67 8.61
CA MET A 292 -8.58 -6.51 7.43
C MET A 292 -9.35 -7.79 7.75
N ILE A 293 -9.08 -8.43 8.89
CA ILE A 293 -9.87 -9.58 9.38
C ILE A 293 -11.33 -9.17 9.63
N PHE A 294 -11.56 -8.01 10.26
CA PHE A 294 -12.90 -7.49 10.51
C PHE A 294 -13.66 -7.29 9.20
N PHE A 295 -13.06 -6.63 8.21
CA PHE A 295 -13.66 -6.46 6.89
C PHE A 295 -13.95 -7.79 6.23
N GLN A 296 -12.98 -8.72 6.22
CA GLN A 296 -13.14 -10.03 5.61
C GLN A 296 -14.31 -10.79 6.23
N HIS A 297 -14.43 -10.77 7.55
CA HIS A 297 -15.53 -11.41 8.27
C HIS A 297 -16.89 -10.78 7.91
N CYS A 298 -16.95 -9.47 7.67
CA CYS A 298 -18.19 -8.79 7.29
C CYS A 298 -18.61 -9.04 5.84
N ILE A 299 -17.67 -9.38 4.95
CA ILE A 299 -17.96 -9.53 3.51
C ILE A 299 -18.04 -10.99 3.06
N GLN A 300 -17.39 -11.92 3.78
CA GLN A 300 -17.55 -13.34 3.52
C GLN A 300 -18.97 -13.75 3.92
N LYS A 301 -19.69 -14.38 2.99
CA LYS A 301 -21.02 -14.96 3.20
C LYS A 301 -20.96 -16.44 2.89
#